data_AF-A0A6G7VP22-F1
#
_entry.id   AF-A0A6G7VP22-F1
#
_cell.length_a   1.000
_cell.length_b   1.000
_cell.length_c   1.000
_cell.angle_alpha   90.00
_cell.angle_beta   90.00
_cell.angle_gamma   90.00
#
_symmetry.space_group_name_H-M   'P 1'
#
loop_
_entity.id
_entity.type
_entity.pdbx_description
1 polymer ?
#
loop_
_entity_poly.entity_id
_entity_poly.type
_entity_poly.pdbx_seq_one_letter_code
_entity_poly.pdbx_strand_id
1 'polypeptide(L)'
;MKSPIYVLAIALVVGVAFWAYQVNYRTKSALEQVATLQREIAAEREAISVLRVEWAWLNRPERLEALVELHLATLGLMPLHPDHFGELRMVAYPVHDIFVPAPTRAVALGEGRLPMTLQEAGLAQ
;
A
#
# COMPACT_ATOMS: atom_id res chain seq x y z
N MET A 1 19.53 54.14 -44.70
CA MET A 1 20.22 53.09 -43.92
C MET A 1 19.20 52.26 -43.13
N LYS A 2 18.39 51.41 -43.79
CA LYS A 2 17.30 50.62 -43.14
C LYS A 2 17.50 49.09 -43.25
N SER A 3 18.42 48.67 -44.11
CA SER A 3 18.76 47.25 -44.37
C SER A 3 19.11 46.42 -43.12
N PRO A 4 19.89 46.89 -42.12
CA PRO A 4 20.26 46.05 -40.99
C PRO A 4 19.06 45.68 -40.09
N ILE A 5 18.04 46.54 -40.01
CA ILE A 5 16.84 46.30 -39.20
C ILE A 5 16.03 45.14 -39.78
N TYR A 6 15.94 45.02 -41.10
CA TYR A 6 15.21 43.91 -41.74
C TYR A 6 15.93 42.57 -41.54
N VAL A 7 17.26 42.55 -41.65
CA VAL A 7 18.06 41.34 -41.39
C VAL A 7 17.89 40.90 -39.93
N LEU A 8 17.94 41.86 -38.99
CA LEU A 8 17.71 41.58 -37.57
C LEU A 8 16.30 41.02 -37.32
N ALA A 9 15.28 41.62 -37.92
CA ALA A 9 13.90 41.15 -37.78
C ALA A 9 13.72 39.73 -38.30
N ILE A 10 14.26 39.41 -39.48
CA ILE A 10 14.23 38.06 -40.05
C ILE A 10 14.96 37.08 -39.13
N ALA A 11 16.14 37.43 -38.63
CA ALA A 11 16.90 36.59 -37.70
C ALA A 11 16.11 36.33 -36.40
N LEU A 12 15.40 37.34 -35.89
CA LEU A 12 14.57 37.20 -34.70
C LEU A 12 13.39 36.26 -34.94
N VAL A 13 12.69 36.39 -36.08
CA VAL A 13 11.60 35.48 -36.46
C VAL A 13 12.09 34.04 -36.61
N VAL A 14 13.23 33.83 -37.27
CA VAL A 14 13.84 32.50 -37.42
C VAL A 14 14.23 31.91 -36.07
N GLY A 15 14.80 32.72 -35.18
CA GLY A 15 15.15 32.31 -33.81
C GLY A 15 13.93 31.87 -33.00
N VAL A 16 12.82 32.61 -33.07
CA VAL A 16 11.56 32.26 -32.40
C VAL A 16 10.97 30.98 -32.99
N ALA A 17 10.98 30.82 -34.31
CA ALA A 17 10.49 29.62 -34.98
C ALA A 17 11.29 28.37 -34.53
N PHE A 18 12.61 28.49 -34.45
CA PHE A 18 13.47 27.42 -33.96
C PHE A 18 13.22 27.08 -32.49
N TRP A 19 13.08 28.10 -31.64
CA TRP A 19 12.76 27.91 -30.22
C TRP A 19 11.41 27.24 -30.01
N ALA A 20 10.37 27.69 -30.73
CA ALA A 20 9.04 27.10 -30.67
C ALA A 20 9.05 25.63 -31.13
N TYR A 21 9.80 25.30 -32.18
CA TYR A 21 9.97 23.92 -32.63
C TYR A 21 10.61 23.03 -31.56
N GLN A 22 11.66 23.54 -30.90
CA GLN A 22 12.36 22.82 -29.83
C GLN A 22 11.46 22.59 -28.61
N VAL A 23 10.67 23.60 -28.21
CA VAL A 23 9.69 23.49 -27.13
C VAL A 23 8.64 22.43 -27.47
N ASN A 24 8.16 22.41 -28.71
CA ASN A 24 7.18 21.43 -29.17
C ASN A 24 7.71 19.99 -29.06
N TYR A 25 8.99 19.78 -29.35
CA TYR A 25 9.64 18.47 -29.26
C TYR A 25 9.80 17.98 -27.81
N ARG A 26 10.13 18.89 -26.88
CA ARG A 26 10.27 18.54 -25.45
C ARG A 26 8.97 17.99 -24.87
N THR A 27 7.83 18.57 -25.24
CA THR A 27 6.49 18.12 -24.81
C THR A 27 6.15 16.72 -25.33
N LYS A 28 6.56 16.40 -26.57
CA LYS A 28 6.27 15.09 -27.18
C LYS A 28 6.92 13.93 -26.42
N SER A 29 8.15 14.10 -25.92
CA SER A 29 8.85 13.03 -25.20
C SER A 29 8.15 12.63 -23.90
N ALA A 30 7.59 13.59 -23.16
CA ALA A 30 6.84 13.32 -21.94
C ALA A 30 5.53 12.59 -22.25
N LEU A 31 4.88 12.96 -23.36
CA LEU A 31 3.65 12.32 -23.83
C LEU A 31 3.89 10.85 -24.23
N GLU A 32 5.00 10.57 -24.91
CA GLU A 32 5.39 9.20 -25.30
C GLU A 32 5.70 8.31 -24.08
N GLN A 33 6.34 8.86 -23.05
CA GLN A 33 6.60 8.15 -21.80
C GLN A 33 5.31 7.79 -21.07
N VAL A 34 4.39 8.75 -20.94
CA VAL A 34 3.07 8.51 -20.32
C VAL A 34 2.29 7.46 -21.11
N ALA A 35 2.27 7.55 -22.44
CA ALA A 35 1.60 6.56 -23.28
C ALA A 35 2.19 5.15 -23.12
N THR A 36 3.51 5.04 -22.92
CA THR A 36 4.18 3.76 -22.69
C THR A 36 3.82 3.17 -21.33
N LEU A 37 3.88 3.97 -20.28
CA LEU A 37 3.46 3.55 -18.93
C LEU A 37 1.99 3.14 -18.88
N GLN A 38 1.11 3.85 -19.57
CA GLN A 38 -0.31 3.48 -19.64
C GLN A 38 -0.53 2.12 -20.32
N ARG A 39 0.25 1.80 -21.36
CA ARG A 39 0.20 0.47 -22.00
C ARG A 39 0.65 -0.63 -21.06
N GLU A 40 1.72 -0.40 -20.29
CA GLU A 40 2.22 -1.36 -19.31
C GLU A 40 1.21 -1.59 -18.18
N ILE A 41 0.61 -0.52 -17.64
CA ILE A 41 -0.46 -0.61 -16.64
C ILE A 41 -1.66 -1.39 -17.18
N ALA A 42 -2.03 -1.17 -18.45
CA ALA A 42 -3.15 -1.90 -19.06
C ALA A 42 -2.87 -3.40 -19.14
N ALA A 43 -1.66 -3.80 -19.52
CA ALA A 43 -1.24 -5.20 -19.58
C ALA A 43 -1.28 -5.88 -18.20
N GLU A 44 -0.76 -5.22 -17.16
CA GLU A 44 -0.80 -5.75 -15.79
C GLU A 44 -2.23 -5.87 -15.25
N ARG A 45 -3.11 -4.92 -15.59
CA ARG A 45 -4.53 -4.98 -15.21
C ARG A 45 -5.27 -6.15 -15.87
N GLU A 46 -4.88 -6.51 -17.08
CA GLU A 46 -5.42 -7.70 -17.76
C GLU A 46 -5.04 -8.98 -17.01
N ALA A 47 -3.78 -9.12 -16.57
CA ALA A 47 -3.35 -10.25 -15.75
C ALA A 47 -4.15 -10.34 -14.43
N ILE A 48 -4.35 -9.22 -13.74
CA ILE A 48 -5.17 -9.17 -12.51
C ILE A 48 -6.63 -9.57 -12.80
N SER A 49 -7.18 -9.19 -13.95
CA SER A 49 -8.54 -9.57 -14.34
C SER A 49 -8.67 -11.09 -14.47
N VAL A 50 -7.73 -11.73 -15.15
CA VAL A 50 -7.70 -13.19 -15.31
C VAL A 50 -7.60 -13.89 -13.95
N LEU A 51 -6.67 -13.49 -13.09
CA LEU A 51 -6.53 -14.09 -11.75
C LEU A 51 -7.80 -13.94 -10.91
N ARG A 52 -8.53 -12.83 -11.05
CA ARG A 52 -9.80 -12.63 -10.35
C ARG A 52 -10.89 -13.59 -10.84
N VAL A 53 -10.91 -13.89 -12.15
CA VAL A 53 -11.80 -14.91 -12.72
C VAL A 53 -11.46 -16.29 -12.18
N GLU A 54 -10.18 -16.64 -12.13
CA GLU A 54 -9.72 -17.90 -11.57
C GLU A 54 -10.08 -18.04 -10.09
N TRP A 55 -9.90 -16.98 -9.31
CA TRP A 55 -10.30 -16.96 -7.90
C TRP A 55 -11.81 -17.13 -7.74
N ALA A 56 -12.60 -16.45 -8.56
CA ALA A 56 -14.05 -16.59 -8.56
C ALA A 56 -14.49 -18.01 -8.96
N TRP A 57 -13.77 -18.67 -9.86
CA TRP A 57 -14.00 -20.09 -10.20
C TRP A 57 -13.63 -21.03 -9.05
N LEU A 58 -12.51 -20.77 -8.36
CA LEU A 58 -12.03 -21.62 -7.27
C LEU A 58 -12.92 -21.52 -6.01
N ASN A 59 -13.48 -20.34 -5.75
CA ASN A 59 -14.34 -20.08 -4.59
C ASN A 59 -15.84 -20.25 -4.87
N ARG A 60 -16.23 -20.97 -5.94
CA ARG A 60 -17.65 -21.26 -6.17
C ARG A 60 -18.21 -22.10 -5.03
N PRO A 61 -19.28 -21.64 -4.33
CA PRO A 61 -19.80 -22.30 -3.15
C PRO A 61 -20.25 -23.73 -3.46
N GLU A 62 -20.87 -23.96 -4.62
CA GLU A 62 -21.33 -25.29 -5.02
C GLU A 62 -20.16 -26.29 -5.15
N ARG A 63 -18.98 -25.81 -5.60
CA ARG A 63 -17.78 -26.64 -5.75
C ARG A 63 -17.12 -26.90 -4.40
N LEU A 64 -17.15 -25.93 -3.49
CA LEU A 64 -16.65 -26.08 -2.12
C LEU A 64 -17.52 -27.07 -1.34
N GLU A 65 -18.85 -26.97 -1.45
CA GLU A 65 -19.81 -27.91 -0.86
C GLU A 65 -19.56 -29.34 -1.34
N ALA A 66 -19.45 -29.55 -2.65
CA ALA A 66 -19.16 -30.87 -3.22
C ALA A 66 -17.79 -31.44 -2.77
N LEU A 67 -16.76 -30.59 -2.63
CA LEU A 67 -15.44 -31.02 -2.14
C LEU A 67 -15.47 -31.41 -0.66
N VAL A 68 -16.21 -30.67 0.16
CA VAL A 68 -16.41 -30.97 1.58
C VAL A 68 -17.17 -32.28 1.74
N GLU A 69 -18.25 -32.48 0.99
CA GLU A 69 -19.04 -33.72 1.01
C GLU A 69 -18.20 -34.94 0.59
N LEU A 70 -17.37 -34.82 -0.44
CA LEU A 70 -16.51 -35.91 -0.89
C LEU A 70 -15.44 -36.30 0.15
N HIS A 71 -14.89 -35.33 0.87
CA HIS A 71 -13.82 -35.57 1.85
C HIS A 71 -14.33 -35.71 3.30
N LEU A 72 -15.64 -35.63 3.52
CA LEU A 72 -16.25 -35.68 4.85
C LEU A 72 -15.82 -36.92 5.65
N ALA A 73 -15.70 -38.07 4.99
CA ALA A 73 -15.27 -39.32 5.62
C ALA A 73 -13.80 -39.34 6.06
N THR A 74 -12.93 -38.55 5.42
CA THR A 74 -11.48 -38.49 5.73
C THR A 74 -11.16 -37.34 6.68
N LEU A 75 -11.82 -36.20 6.49
CA LEU A 75 -11.54 -34.97 7.22
C LEU A 75 -12.47 -34.77 8.43
N GLY A 76 -13.65 -35.41 8.46
CA GLY A 76 -14.61 -35.30 9.57
C GLY A 76 -15.16 -33.89 9.81
N LEU A 77 -14.97 -32.99 8.85
CA LEU A 77 -15.38 -31.60 8.96
C LEU A 77 -16.88 -31.47 8.63
N MET A 78 -17.69 -31.26 9.67
CA MET A 78 -19.10 -30.87 9.54
C MET A 78 -19.18 -29.47 8.88
N PRO A 79 -20.10 -29.22 7.94
CA PRO A 79 -20.32 -27.88 7.40
C PRO A 79 -20.49 -26.85 8.54
N LEU A 80 -19.75 -25.74 8.50
CA LEU A 80 -19.90 -24.68 9.50
C LEU A 80 -21.26 -24.00 9.29
N HIS A 81 -22.22 -24.27 10.18
CA HIS A 81 -23.51 -23.57 10.17
C HIS A 81 -23.32 -22.16 10.75
N PRO A 82 -24.08 -21.14 10.30
CA PRO A 82 -24.07 -19.80 10.88
C PRO A 82 -24.19 -19.78 12.40
N ASP A 83 -24.92 -20.73 12.97
CA ASP A 83 -25.12 -20.87 14.42
C ASP A 83 -23.87 -21.36 15.17
N HIS A 84 -22.86 -21.90 14.46
CA HIS A 84 -21.59 -22.33 15.05
C HIS A 84 -20.59 -21.18 15.23
N PHE A 85 -20.88 -19.99 14.70
CA PHE A 85 -20.06 -18.79 14.93
C PHE A 85 -20.42 -18.17 16.28
N GLY A 86 -19.61 -18.41 17.30
CA GLY A 86 -19.74 -17.75 18.60
C GLY A 86 -19.29 -16.28 18.57
N GLU A 87 -19.82 -15.45 19.47
CA GLU A 87 -19.30 -14.09 19.66
C GLU A 87 -17.80 -14.13 20.03
N LEU A 88 -17.02 -13.18 19.50
CA LEU A 88 -15.57 -13.07 19.74
C LEU A 88 -15.19 -13.06 21.23
N ARG A 89 -16.13 -12.62 22.08
CA ARG A 89 -16.02 -12.57 23.54
C ARG A 89 -16.12 -13.95 24.23
N MET A 90 -16.62 -14.97 23.53
CA MET A 90 -16.76 -16.34 24.04
C MET A 90 -15.56 -17.23 23.73
N VAL A 91 -14.56 -16.73 23.00
CA VAL A 91 -13.32 -17.44 22.72
C VAL A 91 -12.32 -17.14 23.83
N ALA A 92 -12.06 -18.11 24.69
CA ALA A 92 -10.99 -18.01 25.67
C ALA A 92 -9.64 -17.99 24.93
N TYR A 93 -8.93 -16.86 25.00
CA TYR A 93 -7.57 -16.79 24.47
C TYR A 93 -6.65 -17.59 25.40
N PRO A 94 -5.83 -18.51 24.87
CA PRO A 94 -4.82 -19.17 25.68
C PRO A 94 -3.88 -18.12 26.26
N VAL A 95 -3.80 -18.08 27.59
CA VAL A 95 -2.79 -17.30 28.29
C VAL A 95 -1.46 -17.94 27.93
N HIS A 96 -0.74 -17.33 26.99
CA HIS A 96 0.64 -17.68 26.76
C HIS A 96 1.39 -17.15 27.97
N ASP A 97 2.03 -18.04 28.72
CA ASP A 97 3.05 -17.63 29.69
C ASP A 97 4.14 -16.93 28.88
N ILE A 98 4.06 -15.60 28.81
CA ILE A 98 5.13 -14.78 28.29
C ILE A 98 6.31 -15.08 29.22
N PHE A 99 7.28 -15.83 28.72
CA PHE A 99 8.55 -15.99 29.41
C PHE A 99 9.18 -14.60 29.50
N VAL A 100 8.95 -13.93 30.64
CA VAL A 100 9.66 -12.71 31.01
C VAL A 100 10.96 -13.21 31.65
N PRO A 101 12.11 -13.22 30.95
CA PRO A 101 13.37 -13.49 31.61
C PRO A 101 13.51 -12.52 32.78
N ALA A 102 13.85 -13.05 33.96
CA ALA A 102 14.03 -12.25 35.17
C ALA A 102 14.88 -11.02 34.82
N PRO A 103 14.53 -9.81 35.27
CA PRO A 103 15.29 -8.61 34.93
C PRO A 103 16.72 -8.86 35.37
N THR A 104 17.62 -9.01 34.39
CA THR A 104 19.06 -9.06 34.63
C THR A 104 19.37 -7.85 35.48
N ARG A 105 19.76 -8.11 36.73
CA ARG A 105 20.01 -7.12 37.78
C ARG A 105 20.63 -5.89 37.14
N ALA A 106 19.88 -4.77 37.17
CA ALA A 106 20.31 -3.54 36.53
C ALA A 106 21.76 -3.25 36.94
N VAL A 107 22.67 -3.30 35.97
CA VAL A 107 24.02 -2.80 36.16
C VAL A 107 23.85 -1.36 36.63
N ALA A 108 24.25 -1.10 37.87
CA ALA A 108 24.18 0.20 38.49
C ALA A 108 25.01 1.20 37.67
N LEU A 109 24.36 1.83 36.69
CA LEU A 109 24.90 2.97 35.97
C LEU A 109 24.20 4.21 36.49
N GLY A 110 24.92 4.92 37.36
CA GLY A 110 24.87 6.37 37.45
C GLY A 110 23.66 6.94 38.16
N GLU A 111 23.93 7.43 39.37
CA GLU A 111 23.17 8.46 40.06
C GLU A 111 22.56 9.51 39.10
N GLY A 112 21.27 9.37 38.82
CA GLY A 112 20.47 10.34 38.11
C GLY A 112 19.20 10.57 38.90
N ARG A 113 19.26 11.47 39.90
CA ARG A 113 18.11 12.02 40.62
C ARG A 113 16.94 12.26 39.65
N LEU A 114 15.82 11.57 39.84
CA LEU A 114 14.55 11.99 39.26
C LEU A 114 14.03 13.16 40.11
N PRO A 115 13.85 14.38 39.55
CA PRO A 115 13.29 15.49 40.31
C PRO A 115 11.78 15.31 40.49
N MET A 116 11.35 15.67 41.70
CA MET A 116 10.00 16.07 42.10
C MET A 116 8.94 14.96 42.15
N THR A 117 8.78 14.48 43.38
CA THR A 117 7.61 13.79 43.93
C THR A 117 6.30 14.47 43.54
N LEU A 118 5.26 13.67 43.25
CA LEU A 118 3.86 14.06 43.03
C LEU A 118 3.18 14.61 44.30
N GLN A 119 3.85 15.50 45.01
CA GLN A 119 3.42 16.14 46.25
C GLN A 119 3.14 17.64 46.06
N GLU A 120 3.40 18.19 44.87
CA GLU A 120 2.98 19.55 44.47
C GLU A 120 1.64 19.58 43.71
N ALA A 121 0.81 18.53 43.80
CA ALA A 121 -0.58 18.58 43.33
C ALA A 121 -1.48 19.33 44.34
N GLY A 122 -1.02 20.50 44.80
CA GLY A 122 -1.82 21.45 45.54
C GLY A 122 -2.71 22.23 44.58
N LEU A 123 -3.98 21.84 44.50
CA LEU A 123 -5.05 22.76 44.10
C LEU A 123 -5.78 23.19 45.38
N ALA A 124 -5.28 24.29 45.95
CA ALA A 124 -6.06 25.17 46.80
C ALA A 124 -6.75 26.19 45.90
N GLN A 125 -8.07 26.03 45.72
CA GLN A 125 -9.08 27.06 45.88
C GLN A 125 -10.47 26.44 45.77
#